data_AF-A0A820RKT7-F1
#
_entry.id   AF-A0A820RKT7-F1
#
_cell.length_a   1.000
_cell.length_b   1.000
_cell.length_c   1.000
_cell.angle_alpha   90.00
_cell.angle_beta   90.00
_cell.angle_gamma   90.00
#
_symmetry.space_group_name_H-M   'P 1'
#
loop_
_entity.id
_entity.type
_entity.pdbx_description
1 polymer ?
#
loop_
_entity_poly.entity_id
_entity_poly.type
_entity_poly.pdbx_seq_one_letter_code
_entity_poly.pdbx_strand_id
1 'polypeptide(L)'
;VATKKNTLSAFDVVRVQSEFNDISAELLYDVLHDSEFRSTWDTAMLEGSDICTVQPNSDIGYYSIKSPPPFKNRDFVTQRCWLDFGRNKEKYIINHSVNHL
;
A
#
# COMPACT_ATOMS: atom_id res chain seq x y z
N VAL A 1 -3.31 -17.09 -3.01
CA VAL A 1 -3.20 -16.48 -1.67
C VAL A 1 -2.64 -17.53 -0.71
N ALA A 2 -1.64 -17.19 0.10
CA ALA A 2 -1.06 -18.06 1.11
C ALA A 2 -1.03 -17.34 2.48
N THR A 3 -1.05 -18.09 3.58
CA THR A 3 -0.98 -17.53 4.94
C THR A 3 0.18 -18.12 5.73
N LYS A 4 0.76 -17.32 6.65
CA LYS A 4 1.84 -17.73 7.55
C LYS A 4 1.64 -17.12 8.94
N LYS A 5 1.77 -17.93 9.99
CA LYS A 5 1.78 -17.45 11.38
C LYS A 5 2.90 -16.43 11.59
N ASN A 6 2.63 -15.31 12.25
CA ASN A 6 3.66 -14.42 12.76
C ASN A 6 3.73 -14.48 14.29
N THR A 7 4.83 -13.99 14.84
CA THR A 7 5.10 -13.97 16.29
C THR A 7 4.75 -12.61 16.92
N LEU A 8 4.27 -11.64 16.14
CA LEU A 8 4.05 -10.26 16.58
C LEU A 8 2.60 -9.99 16.97
N SER A 9 1.65 -10.80 16.51
CA SER A 9 0.22 -10.62 16.74
C SER A 9 -0.53 -11.95 16.66
N ALA A 10 -1.80 -11.94 17.05
CA ALA A 10 -2.71 -13.07 16.89
C ALA A 10 -3.16 -13.31 15.43
N PHE A 11 -2.80 -12.42 14.50
CA PHE A 11 -3.21 -12.48 13.10
C PHE A 11 -2.16 -13.18 12.24
N ASP A 12 -2.59 -13.85 11.17
CA ASP A 12 -1.69 -14.47 10.20
C ASP A 12 -1.25 -13.44 9.14
N VAL A 13 -0.02 -13.57 8.64
CA VAL A 13 0.46 -12.82 7.48
C VAL A 13 -0.14 -13.43 6.23
N VAL A 14 -0.73 -12.59 5.38
CA VAL A 14 -1.27 -12.99 4.07
C VAL A 14 -0.27 -12.60 2.98
N ARG A 15 0.04 -13.54 2.09
CA ARG A 15 0.81 -13.33 0.86
C ARG A 15 -0.08 -13.53 -0.37
N VAL A 16 -0.11 -12.52 -1.23
CA VAL A 16 -0.75 -12.58 -2.55
C VAL A 16 0.34 -12.51 -3.61
N GLN A 17 0.20 -13.29 -4.67
CA GLN A 17 1.11 -13.29 -5.81
C GLN A 17 0.25 -13.32 -7.07
N SER A 18 0.59 -12.45 -8.01
CA SER A 18 -0.03 -12.33 -9.33
C SER A 18 1.08 -12.19 -10.37
N GLU A 19 0.81 -12.65 -11.59
CA GLU A 19 1.73 -12.57 -12.72
C GLU A 19 1.09 -11.71 -13.82
N PHE A 20 1.86 -10.75 -14.34
CA PHE A 20 1.44 -9.84 -15.40
C PHE A 20 2.42 -9.97 -16.57
N ASN A 21 1.93 -10.37 -17.75
CA ASN A 21 2.77 -10.66 -18.92
C ASN A 21 2.88 -9.45 -19.87
N ASP A 22 1.99 -8.49 -19.72
CA ASP A 22 1.77 -7.32 -20.59
C ASP A 22 2.05 -5.99 -19.89
N ILE A 23 2.49 -6.03 -18.63
CA ILE A 23 2.74 -4.85 -17.80
C ILE A 23 4.19 -4.87 -17.32
N SER A 24 4.89 -3.75 -17.48
CA SER A 24 6.25 -3.60 -16.95
C SER A 24 6.24 -3.34 -15.44
N ALA A 25 7.34 -3.67 -14.77
CA ALA A 25 7.50 -3.39 -13.34
C ALA A 25 7.43 -1.87 -13.05
N GLU A 26 7.93 -1.03 -13.96
CA GLU A 26 7.85 0.42 -13.89
C GLU A 26 6.39 0.90 -13.90
N LEU A 27 5.57 0.42 -14.84
CA LEU A 27 4.17 0.86 -14.94
C LEU A 27 3.39 0.47 -13.68
N LEU A 28 3.56 -0.76 -13.19
CA LEU A 28 2.89 -1.20 -11.96
C LEU A 28 3.35 -0.38 -10.75
N TYR A 29 4.64 -0.05 -10.69
CA TYR A 29 5.20 0.74 -9.61
C TYR A 29 4.66 2.18 -9.61
N ASP A 30 4.55 2.81 -10.77
CA ASP A 30 3.97 4.15 -10.93
C ASP A 30 2.50 4.17 -10.50
N VAL A 31 1.70 3.19 -10.96
CA VAL A 31 0.28 3.05 -10.60
C VAL A 31 0.09 2.88 -9.08
N LEU A 32 1.01 2.19 -8.39
CA LEU A 32 0.95 2.02 -6.94
C LEU A 32 1.42 3.25 -6.15
N HIS A 33 2.23 4.13 -6.76
CA HIS A 33 2.69 5.38 -6.13
C HIS A 33 1.68 6.51 -6.26
N ASP A 34 0.95 6.56 -7.38
CA ASP A 34 0.01 7.63 -7.69
C ASP A 34 -1.24 7.55 -6.80
N SER A 35 -1.26 8.39 -5.76
CA SER A 35 -2.35 8.48 -4.79
C SER A 35 -3.62 9.07 -5.41
N GLU A 36 -3.50 9.97 -6.38
CA GLU A 36 -4.64 10.60 -7.06
C GLU A 36 -5.31 9.60 -8.00
N PHE A 37 -4.51 8.92 -8.84
CA PHE A 37 -5.00 7.90 -9.77
C PHE A 37 -5.61 6.71 -9.05
N ARG A 38 -5.20 6.42 -7.81
CA ARG A 38 -5.72 5.31 -7.02
C ARG A 38 -7.24 5.36 -6.83
N SER A 39 -7.82 6.54 -6.69
CA SER A 39 -9.27 6.74 -6.57
C SER A 39 -10.05 6.24 -7.79
N THR A 40 -9.40 6.10 -8.96
CA THR A 40 -10.05 5.67 -10.20
C THR A 40 -10.23 4.16 -10.31
N TRP A 41 -9.36 3.37 -9.66
CA TRP A 41 -9.35 1.91 -9.79
C TRP A 41 -9.57 1.17 -8.46
N ASP A 42 -9.23 1.78 -7.32
CA ASP A 42 -9.43 1.19 -6.00
C ASP A 42 -10.86 1.45 -5.50
N THR A 43 -11.77 0.56 -5.87
CA THR A 43 -13.20 0.68 -5.50
C THR A 43 -13.50 0.68 -4.00
N ALA A 44 -12.53 0.27 -3.17
CA ALA A 44 -12.66 0.27 -1.72
C ALA A 44 -12.17 1.58 -1.09
N MET A 45 -11.38 2.38 -1.80
CA MET A 45 -10.89 3.67 -1.33
C MET A 45 -12.05 4.64 -1.09
N LEU A 46 -12.03 5.30 0.07
CA LEU A 46 -12.93 6.41 0.38
C LEU A 46 -12.20 7.74 0.27
N GLU A 47 -11.02 7.83 0.87
CA GLU A 47 -10.18 9.03 0.89
C GLU A 47 -8.71 8.63 1.03
N GLY A 48 -7.82 9.45 0.49
CA GLY A 48 -6.39 9.34 0.75
C GLY A 48 -5.69 10.67 0.51
N SER A 49 -4.68 10.96 1.31
CA SER A 49 -3.90 12.19 1.21
C SER A 49 -2.49 11.99 1.76
N ASP A 50 -1.52 12.68 1.16
CA ASP A 50 -0.15 12.72 1.67
C ASP A 50 -0.08 13.75 2.81
N ILE A 51 0.43 13.33 3.98
CA ILE A 51 0.55 14.18 5.16
C ILE A 51 1.88 14.93 5.13
N CYS A 52 2.98 14.20 4.96
CA CYS A 52 4.32 14.81 4.86
C CYS A 52 5.35 13.86 4.26
N THR A 53 6.42 14.44 3.72
CA THR A 53 7.61 13.70 3.30
C THR A 53 8.60 13.59 4.47
N VAL A 54 9.06 12.38 4.78
CA VAL A 54 10.04 12.11 5.84
C VAL A 54 11.46 12.06 5.27
N GLN A 55 11.63 11.45 4.09
CA GLN A 55 12.90 11.32 3.36
C GLN A 55 12.61 11.32 1.84
N PRO A 56 13.61 11.47 0.96
CA PRO A 56 13.37 11.42 -0.49
C PRO A 56 12.65 10.16 -0.98
N ASN A 57 12.77 9.06 -0.23
CA ASN A 57 12.11 7.79 -0.50
C ASN A 57 11.17 7.31 0.63
N SER A 58 10.64 8.25 1.43
CA SER A 58 9.67 7.94 2.48
C SER A 58 8.70 9.09 2.75
N ASP A 59 7.42 8.76 2.87
CA ASP A 59 6.34 9.68 3.23
C ASP A 59 5.45 9.09 4.33
N ILE A 60 4.61 9.95 4.92
CA ILE A 60 3.49 9.58 5.77
C ILE A 60 2.21 9.99 5.05
N GLY A 61 1.26 9.08 4.94
CA GLY A 61 -0.03 9.30 4.29
C GLY A 61 -1.20 8.79 5.11
N TYR A 62 -2.36 9.40 4.86
CA TYR A 62 -3.67 8.98 5.33
C TYR A 62 -4.38 8.17 4.23
N TYR A 63 -5.09 7.11 4.62
CA TYR A 63 -5.91 6.34 3.70
C TYR A 63 -7.10 5.71 4.42
N SER A 64 -8.29 5.82 3.84
CA SER A 64 -9.53 5.26 4.39
C SER A 64 -10.24 4.34 3.40
N ILE A 65 -10.85 3.27 3.93
CA ILE A 65 -11.48 2.19 3.19
C ILE A 65 -12.93 1.96 3.58
N LYS A 66 -13.74 1.65 2.57
CA LYS A 66 -15.06 1.10 2.71
C LYS A 66 -14.97 -0.35 3.13
N SER A 67 -15.50 -0.66 4.30
CA SER A 67 -15.55 -2.05 4.79
C SER A 67 -16.87 -2.73 4.38
N PRO A 68 -16.87 -4.04 4.14
CA PRO A 68 -18.11 -4.77 3.86
C PRO A 68 -19.01 -4.77 5.11
N PRO A 69 -20.35 -4.65 4.97
CA PRO A 69 -21.27 -4.77 6.10
C PRO A 69 -21.10 -6.14 6.82
N PRO A 70 -21.23 -6.19 8.16
CA PRO A 70 -21.65 -5.13 9.08
C PRO A 70 -20.48 -4.30 9.66
N PHE A 71 -19.27 -4.40 9.10
CA PHE A 71 -18.11 -3.71 9.63
C PHE A 71 -18.20 -2.20 9.34
N LYS A 72 -17.90 -1.38 10.34
CA LYS A 72 -17.65 0.05 10.13
C LYS A 72 -16.46 0.22 9.19
N ASN A 73 -16.42 1.31 8.43
CA ASN A 73 -15.26 1.71 7.65
C ASN A 73 -14.01 1.86 8.55
N ARG A 74 -12.83 1.82 7.93
CA ARG A 74 -11.54 1.91 8.61
C ARG A 74 -10.66 2.91 7.92
N ASP A 75 -9.73 3.47 8.66
CA ASP A 75 -8.69 4.33 8.19
C ASP A 75 -7.34 3.96 8.81
N PHE A 76 -6.28 4.45 8.18
CA PHE A 76 -4.91 4.18 8.55
C PHE A 76 -4.06 5.42 8.30
N VAL A 77 -3.15 5.70 9.21
CA VAL A 77 -1.98 6.54 8.93
C VAL A 77 -0.78 5.60 8.80
N THR A 78 -0.08 5.68 7.67
CA THR A 78 1.06 4.81 7.38
C THR A 78 2.28 5.60 6.98
N GLN A 79 3.44 5.20 7.48
CA GLN A 79 4.70 5.59 6.87
C GLN A 79 5.05 4.59 5.77
N ARG A 80 5.20 5.11 4.54
CA ARG A 80 5.62 4.37 3.37
C ARG A 80 7.11 4.62 3.13
N CYS A 81 7.84 3.58 2.75
CA CYS A 81 9.19 3.68 2.21
C CYS A 81 9.27 2.88 0.91
N TRP A 82 10.07 3.36 -0.03
CA TRP A 82 10.23 2.71 -1.32
C TRP A 82 11.69 2.63 -1.79
N LEU A 83 11.95 1.68 -2.68
CA LEU A 83 13.26 1.43 -3.25
C LEU A 83 13.15 0.88 -4.67
N ASP A 84 13.79 1.56 -5.62
CA ASP A 84 13.90 1.14 -7.01
C ASP A 84 15.33 0.69 -7.31
N PHE A 85 15.52 -0.58 -7.69
CA PHE A 85 16.84 -1.12 -8.04
C PHE A 85 17.27 -0.81 -9.49
N GLY A 86 16.42 -0.14 -10.26
CA GLY A 86 16.63 0.27 -11.63
C GLY A 86 15.79 -0.51 -12.64
N ARG A 87 16.09 -0.31 -13.92
CA ARG A 87 15.32 -0.88 -15.04
C ARG A 87 15.38 -2.41 -15.03
N ASN A 88 14.24 -3.06 -15.25
CA ASN A 88 14.09 -4.53 -15.29
C ASN A 88 14.58 -5.24 -14.01
N LYS A 89 14.55 -4.55 -12.86
CA LYS A 89 14.90 -5.10 -11.54
C LYS A 89 13.73 -4.98 -10.58
N GLU A 90 13.89 -5.55 -9.39
CA GLU A 90 12.86 -5.46 -8.36
C GLU A 90 12.61 -4.02 -7.93
N LYS A 91 11.36 -3.75 -7.53
CA LYS A 91 10.95 -2.49 -6.93
C LYS A 91 10.15 -2.80 -5.67
N TYR A 92 10.39 -2.05 -4.60
CA TYR A 92 9.80 -2.31 -3.29
C TYR A 92 9.02 -1.09 -2.81
N ILE A 93 7.84 -1.36 -2.24
CA ILE A 93 7.03 -0.40 -1.48
C ILE A 93 6.67 -1.11 -0.19
N ILE A 94 7.05 -0.54 0.95
CA ILE A 94 6.80 -1.10 2.27
C ILE A 94 6.08 -0.05 3.10
N ASN A 95 5.03 -0.47 3.80
CA ASN A 95 4.24 0.39 4.66
C ASN A 95 4.16 -0.22 6.06
N HIS A 96 4.12 0.63 7.07
CA HIS A 96 3.68 0.25 8.41
C HIS A 96 2.83 1.36 9.01
N SER A 97 1.91 0.99 9.89
CA SER A 97 1.07 1.96 10.59
C SER A 97 1.91 2.80 11.56
N VAL A 98 1.65 4.10 11.56
CA VAL A 98 2.16 5.05 12.56
C VAL A 98 0.99 5.65 13.32
N ASN A 99 1.28 6.35 14.42
CA ASN A 99 0.21 6.92 15.24
C ASN A 99 -0.57 8.00 14.47
N HIS A 100 -1.89 7.98 14.66
CA HIS A 100 -2.73 9.13 14.37
C HIS A 100 -2.36 10.24 15.37
N LEU A 101 -2.27 11.49 14.91
CA LEU A 101 -2.10 12.65 15.78
C LEU A 101 -3.38 12.94 16.56
#